data_AF-A0A946U9N6-F1
#
_entry.id   AF-A0A946U9N6-F1
#
_cell.length_a   1.000
_cell.length_b   1.000
_cell.length_c   1.000
_cell.angle_alpha   90.00
_cell.angle_beta   90.00
_cell.angle_gamma   90.00
#
_symmetry.space_group_name_H-M   'P 1'
#
loop_
_entity.id
_entity.type
_entity.pdbx_description
1 polymer ?
#
loop_
_entity_poly.entity_id
_entity_poly.type
_entity_poly.pdbx_seq_one_letter_code
_entity_poly.pdbx_strand_id
1 'polypeptide(L)'
;AGVNALIPFTEFFELLASRRFPVATFIRTREDFDYIQEPDVFHEVFGHTPPLTDHRFAAFVEAYGKAGLAADPKDHAMLARLFWFTVEFGLVNTDEGVRAYGSGIMSSPGELIYAVESNKPERKPFDPVDVLRTPYRIDILQPIYFVIDSFDQLFELAQSDLLGYVQQARELGMHEPKFPPKEAA
;
A
#
# COMPACT_ATOMS: atom_id res chain seq x y z
N ALA A 1 5.84 12.12 -11.74
CA ALA A 1 7.16 12.32 -12.38
C ALA A 1 7.48 11.07 -13.16
N GLY A 2 7.86 11.15 -14.43
CA GLY A 2 8.20 9.95 -15.20
C GLY A 2 9.49 9.32 -14.67
N VAL A 3 9.47 8.03 -14.40
CA VAL A 3 10.63 7.26 -13.91
C VAL A 3 10.80 5.94 -14.68
N ASN A 4 11.95 5.30 -14.52
CA ASN A 4 12.17 3.91 -14.92
C ASN A 4 11.38 2.98 -13.98
N ALA A 5 11.09 1.75 -14.41
CA ALA A 5 10.13 0.84 -13.74
C ALA A 5 10.36 0.65 -12.23
N LEU A 6 11.60 0.69 -11.74
CA LEU A 6 11.93 0.61 -10.32
C LEU A 6 12.95 1.68 -9.95
N ILE A 7 12.68 2.45 -8.89
CA ILE A 7 13.58 3.46 -8.35
C ILE A 7 14.02 3.11 -6.92
N PRO A 8 15.19 3.57 -6.45
CA PRO A 8 15.63 3.36 -5.07
C PRO A 8 14.67 3.98 -4.04
N PHE A 9 14.60 3.39 -2.84
CA PHE A 9 13.75 3.88 -1.75
C PHE A 9 13.93 5.36 -1.44
N THR A 10 15.18 5.84 -1.36
CA THR A 10 15.46 7.26 -1.08
C THR A 10 14.83 8.17 -2.13
N GLU A 11 14.99 7.86 -3.43
CA GLU A 11 14.39 8.64 -4.51
C GLU A 11 12.86 8.60 -4.46
N PHE A 12 12.28 7.43 -4.16
CA PHE A 12 10.84 7.27 -3.96
C PHE A 12 10.32 8.17 -2.83
N PHE A 13 10.96 8.14 -1.67
CA PHE A 13 10.57 8.97 -0.52
C PHE A 13 10.74 10.47 -0.79
N GLU A 14 11.82 10.88 -1.47
CA GLU A 14 12.05 12.29 -1.86
C GLU A 14 10.93 12.83 -2.75
N LEU A 15 10.51 12.02 -3.73
CA LEU A 15 9.41 12.37 -4.63
C LEU A 15 8.10 12.55 -3.86
N LEU A 16 7.72 11.57 -3.02
CA LEU A 16 6.49 11.63 -2.24
C LEU A 16 6.49 12.81 -1.25
N ALA A 17 7.60 13.01 -0.52
CA ALA A 17 7.77 14.13 0.41
C ALA A 17 7.63 15.50 -0.28
N SER A 18 7.95 15.56 -1.57
CA SER A 18 7.85 16.75 -2.41
C SER A 18 6.53 16.84 -3.20
N ARG A 19 5.52 16.05 -2.83
CA ARG A 19 4.20 15.99 -3.52
C ARG A 19 4.30 15.63 -5.00
N ARG A 20 5.25 14.74 -5.35
CA ARG A 20 5.43 14.23 -6.70
C ARG A 20 5.26 12.71 -6.66
N PHE A 21 4.23 12.20 -7.33
CA PHE A 21 4.05 10.75 -7.44
C PHE A 21 4.89 10.20 -8.61
N PRO A 22 5.79 9.21 -8.40
CA PRO A 22 6.53 8.56 -9.48
C PRO A 22 5.57 7.75 -10.37
N VAL A 23 5.83 7.74 -11.68
CA VAL A 23 5.02 7.00 -12.66
C VAL A 23 5.96 6.30 -13.62
N ALA A 24 5.89 4.98 -13.68
CA ALA A 24 6.59 4.19 -14.67
C ALA A 24 6.12 4.58 -16.10
N THR A 25 7.06 4.66 -17.04
CA THR A 25 6.82 5.20 -18.39
C THR A 25 6.64 4.12 -19.47
N PHE A 26 6.21 2.92 -19.06
CA PHE A 26 5.86 1.81 -19.95
C PHE A 26 4.44 1.31 -19.67
N ILE A 27 3.87 0.56 -20.61
CA ILE A 27 2.57 -0.11 -20.44
C ILE A 27 2.74 -1.61 -20.69
N ARG A 28 2.01 -2.44 -19.93
CA ARG A 28 2.05 -3.90 -20.05
C ARG A 28 1.75 -4.38 -21.48
N THR A 29 2.26 -5.56 -21.82
CA THR A 29 2.00 -6.19 -23.11
C THR A 29 0.59 -6.79 -23.15
N ARG A 30 0.17 -7.30 -24.31
CA ARG A 30 -1.08 -8.07 -24.41
C ARG A 30 -1.00 -9.43 -23.72
N GLU A 31 0.19 -10.01 -23.63
CA GLU A 31 0.41 -11.30 -22.95
C GLU A 31 0.25 -11.13 -21.43
N ASP A 32 0.64 -9.96 -20.90
CA ASP A 32 0.56 -9.60 -19.48
C ASP A 32 -0.71 -8.81 -19.12
N PHE A 33 -1.76 -8.86 -19.96
CA PHE A 33 -2.92 -7.97 -19.82
C PHE A 33 -3.61 -8.11 -18.45
N ASP A 34 -3.81 -9.35 -18.01
CA ASP A 34 -4.53 -9.68 -16.78
C ASP A 34 -3.68 -9.46 -15.51
N TYR A 35 -2.35 -9.61 -15.62
CA TYR A 35 -1.42 -9.41 -14.51
C TYR A 35 0.01 -9.18 -15.00
N ILE A 36 0.69 -8.21 -14.38
CA ILE A 36 2.13 -7.98 -14.49
C ILE A 36 2.68 -7.70 -13.10
N GLN A 37 3.89 -8.17 -12.81
CA GLN A 37 4.51 -8.00 -11.49
C GLN A 37 5.05 -6.57 -11.31
N GLU A 38 5.65 -6.00 -12.35
CA GLU A 38 6.13 -4.62 -12.35
C GLU A 38 4.98 -3.61 -12.53
N PRO A 39 4.92 -2.53 -11.73
CA PRO A 39 3.89 -1.51 -11.90
C PRO A 39 4.11 -0.77 -13.23
N ASP A 40 3.09 -0.78 -14.08
CA ASP A 40 3.07 -0.07 -15.35
C ASP A 40 2.27 1.24 -15.25
N VAL A 41 2.28 2.06 -16.30
CA VAL A 41 1.59 3.36 -16.30
C VAL A 41 0.09 3.25 -16.00
N PHE A 42 -0.55 2.13 -16.31
CA PHE A 42 -1.95 1.91 -15.96
C PHE A 42 -2.13 1.77 -14.45
N HIS A 43 -1.33 0.93 -13.79
CA HIS A 43 -1.33 0.82 -12.32
C HIS A 43 -1.11 2.18 -11.66
N GLU A 44 -0.12 2.93 -12.14
CA GLU A 44 0.23 4.22 -11.56
C GLU A 44 -0.85 5.28 -11.76
N VAL A 45 -1.32 5.47 -12.99
CA VAL A 45 -2.28 6.53 -13.30
C VAL A 45 -3.68 6.15 -12.85
N PHE A 46 -4.16 4.97 -13.21
CA PHE A 46 -5.52 4.54 -12.89
C PHE A 46 -5.67 4.19 -11.40
N GLY A 47 -4.66 3.53 -10.82
CA GLY A 47 -4.68 3.10 -9.43
C GLY A 47 -4.38 4.21 -8.43
N HIS A 48 -3.27 4.94 -8.59
CA HIS A 48 -2.82 5.87 -7.55
C HIS A 48 -3.37 7.29 -7.68
N THR A 49 -3.60 7.78 -8.90
CA THR A 49 -3.94 9.22 -9.07
C THR A 49 -5.34 9.62 -8.60
N PRO A 50 -6.40 8.80 -8.70
CA PRO A 50 -7.72 9.21 -8.23
C PRO A 50 -7.77 9.45 -6.70
N PRO A 51 -7.26 8.56 -5.82
CA PRO A 51 -7.20 8.83 -4.38
C PRO A 51 -6.35 10.05 -4.01
N LEU A 52 -5.29 10.36 -4.77
CA LEU A 52 -4.46 11.55 -4.58
C LEU A 52 -5.20 12.87 -4.80
N THR A 53 -6.43 12.85 -5.33
CA THR A 53 -7.28 14.04 -5.42
C THR A 53 -7.95 14.40 -4.09
N ASP A 54 -8.03 13.48 -3.12
CA ASP A 54 -8.47 13.76 -1.75
C ASP A 54 -7.29 14.27 -0.90
N HIS A 55 -7.44 15.46 -0.33
CA HIS A 55 -6.41 16.11 0.49
C HIS A 55 -5.94 15.27 1.68
N ARG A 56 -6.80 14.42 2.25
CA ARG A 56 -6.48 13.56 3.40
C ARG A 56 -5.53 12.45 3.01
N PHE A 57 -5.85 11.78 1.91
CA PHE A 57 -5.01 10.74 1.32
C PHE A 57 -3.68 11.32 0.83
N ALA A 58 -3.71 12.46 0.12
CA ALA A 58 -2.50 13.13 -0.34
C ALA A 58 -1.58 13.56 0.82
N ALA A 59 -2.15 14.05 1.93
CA ALA A 59 -1.38 14.40 3.12
C ALA A 59 -0.71 13.17 3.75
N PHE A 60 -1.39 12.02 3.78
CA PHE A 60 -0.80 10.77 4.24
C PHE A 60 0.37 10.32 3.36
N VAL A 61 0.22 10.37 2.03
CA VAL A 61 1.30 10.01 1.09
C VAL A 61 2.51 10.94 1.24
N GLU A 62 2.28 12.24 1.45
CA GLU A 62 3.36 13.21 1.74
C GLU A 62 4.06 12.91 3.07
N ALA A 63 3.29 12.67 4.14
CA ALA A 63 3.83 12.34 5.46
C ALA A 63 4.63 11.03 5.44
N TYR A 64 4.14 10.04 4.69
CA TYR A 64 4.85 8.79 4.45
C TYR A 64 6.22 9.02 3.80
N GLY A 65 6.27 9.84 2.73
CA GLY A 65 7.53 10.20 2.08
C GLY A 65 8.50 10.87 3.06
N LYS A 66 8.01 11.82 3.87
CA LYS A 66 8.82 12.50 4.89
C LYS A 66 9.35 11.54 5.97
N ALA A 67 8.52 10.62 6.44
CA ALA A 67 8.93 9.60 7.40
C ALA A 67 9.98 8.66 6.82
N GLY A 68 9.85 8.27 5.54
CA GLY A 68 10.85 7.46 4.84
C GLY A 68 12.22 8.14 4.72
N LEU A 69 12.27 9.45 4.52
CA LEU A 69 13.54 10.20 4.53
C LEU A 69 14.18 10.32 5.91
N ALA A 70 13.37 10.35 6.96
CA ALA A 70 13.84 10.42 8.34
C ALA A 70 14.20 9.05 8.93
N ALA A 71 13.75 7.96 8.29
CA ALA A 71 13.93 6.60 8.78
C ALA A 71 15.37 6.10 8.59
N ASP A 72 15.80 5.23 9.50
CA ASP A 72 16.96 4.38 9.28
C ASP A 72 16.65 3.39 8.13
N PRO A 73 17.58 3.08 7.21
CA PRO A 73 17.36 2.11 6.15
C PRO A 73 16.80 0.75 6.62
N LYS A 74 17.11 0.31 7.85
CA LYS A 74 16.56 -0.92 8.42
C LYS A 74 15.05 -0.88 8.66
N ASP A 75 14.46 0.32 8.69
CA ASP A 75 13.04 0.56 8.96
C ASP A 75 12.22 0.68 7.67
N HIS A 76 12.87 0.79 6.50
CA HIS A 76 12.19 0.88 5.20
C HIS A 76 11.26 -0.30 4.94
N ALA A 77 11.62 -1.51 5.38
CA ALA A 77 10.75 -2.68 5.21
C ALA A 77 9.45 -2.57 6.04
N MET A 78 9.50 -1.92 7.21
CA MET A 78 8.31 -1.66 8.02
C MET A 78 7.43 -0.59 7.35
N LEU A 79 8.03 0.49 6.86
CA LEU A 79 7.31 1.51 6.11
C LEU A 79 6.71 0.94 4.80
N ALA A 80 7.40 0.04 4.11
CA ALA A 80 6.86 -0.63 2.93
C ALA A 80 5.59 -1.43 3.25
N ARG A 81 5.49 -2.07 4.43
CA ARG A 81 4.25 -2.74 4.89
C ARG A 81 3.11 -1.76 5.09
N LEU A 82 3.40 -0.61 5.72
CA LEU A 82 2.38 0.42 5.92
C LEU A 82 1.82 0.91 4.58
N PHE A 83 2.70 1.17 3.61
CA PHE A 83 2.30 1.56 2.25
C PHE A 83 1.50 0.46 1.54
N TRP A 84 1.95 -0.80 1.68
CA TRP A 84 1.29 -1.97 1.10
C TRP A 84 -0.16 -2.12 1.58
N PHE A 85 -0.39 -2.09 2.89
CA PHE A 85 -1.73 -2.29 3.45
C PHE A 85 -2.61 -1.04 3.45
N THR A 86 -2.12 0.08 2.93
CA THR A 86 -2.91 1.31 2.76
C THR A 86 -2.98 1.69 1.28
N VAL A 87 -1.94 2.34 0.76
CA VAL A 87 -1.91 2.88 -0.60
C VAL A 87 -2.10 1.80 -1.66
N GLU A 88 -1.55 0.59 -1.49
CA GLU A 88 -1.64 -0.48 -2.48
C GLU A 88 -2.88 -1.37 -2.33
N PHE A 89 -3.17 -1.83 -1.11
CA PHE A 89 -4.22 -2.83 -0.82
C PHE A 89 -5.20 -2.40 0.29
N GLY A 90 -5.40 -1.10 0.46
CA GLY A 90 -6.35 -0.56 1.43
C GLY A 90 -7.81 -0.67 0.99
N LEU A 91 -8.67 -0.97 1.96
CA LEU A 91 -10.12 -0.95 1.84
C LEU A 91 -10.73 0.11 2.75
N VAL A 92 -11.93 0.59 2.41
CA VAL A 92 -12.68 1.57 3.20
C VAL A 92 -14.11 1.10 3.44
N ASN A 93 -14.62 1.30 4.65
CA ASN A 93 -16.04 1.11 4.97
C ASN A 93 -16.87 2.27 4.41
N THR A 94 -18.04 1.94 3.88
CA THR A 94 -19.04 2.92 3.45
C THR A 94 -20.42 2.47 3.90
N ASP A 95 -21.42 3.35 3.83
CA ASP A 95 -22.82 3.00 4.11
C ASP A 95 -23.35 1.90 3.17
N GLU A 96 -22.71 1.69 2.03
CA GLU A 96 -23.04 0.66 1.05
C GLU A 96 -22.13 -0.58 1.15
N GLY A 97 -21.40 -0.71 2.26
CA GLY A 97 -20.43 -1.79 2.52
C GLY A 97 -18.99 -1.44 2.14
N VAL A 98 -18.11 -2.43 2.18
CA VAL A 98 -16.67 -2.27 1.92
C VAL A 98 -16.43 -1.88 0.45
N ARG A 99 -15.51 -0.94 0.23
CA ARG A 99 -15.00 -0.50 -1.08
C ARG A 99 -13.47 -0.51 -1.09
N ALA A 100 -12.87 -0.58 -2.26
CA ALA A 100 -11.43 -0.49 -2.42
C ALA A 100 -10.99 0.95 -2.70
N TYR A 101 -9.86 1.35 -2.12
CA TYR A 101 -9.13 2.56 -2.54
C TYR A 101 -7.68 2.26 -2.91
N GLY A 102 -7.15 1.09 -2.52
CA GLY A 102 -5.80 0.68 -2.85
C GLY A 102 -5.58 0.52 -4.35
N SER A 103 -4.49 1.10 -4.86
CA SER A 103 -4.11 1.10 -6.28
C SER A 103 -3.92 -0.29 -6.87
N GLY A 104 -3.29 -1.20 -6.12
CA GLY A 104 -3.09 -2.61 -6.49
C GLY A 104 -4.40 -3.34 -6.69
N ILE A 105 -5.43 -2.96 -5.92
CA ILE A 105 -6.79 -3.49 -6.08
C ILE A 105 -7.49 -2.85 -7.27
N MET A 106 -7.49 -1.51 -7.36
CA MET A 106 -8.23 -0.79 -8.40
C MET A 106 -7.70 -1.04 -9.81
N SER A 107 -6.42 -1.37 -9.94
CA SER A 107 -5.77 -1.68 -11.22
C SER A 107 -5.77 -3.18 -11.59
N SER A 108 -6.41 -4.03 -10.77
CA SER A 108 -6.49 -5.47 -10.97
C SER A 108 -7.94 -5.96 -10.82
N PRO A 109 -8.64 -6.32 -11.92
CA PRO A 109 -10.01 -6.83 -11.84
C PRO A 109 -10.15 -8.06 -10.93
N GLY A 110 -9.17 -8.97 -10.97
CA GLY A 110 -9.16 -10.17 -10.14
C GLY A 110 -9.00 -9.86 -8.65
N GLU A 111 -8.09 -8.95 -8.31
CA GLU A 111 -7.89 -8.51 -6.92
C GLU A 111 -9.12 -7.76 -6.41
N LEU A 112 -9.75 -6.89 -7.23
CA LEU A 112 -10.94 -6.14 -6.85
C LEU A 112 -12.09 -7.05 -6.44
N ILE A 113 -12.48 -8.00 -7.30
CA ILE A 113 -13.56 -8.95 -7.00
C ILE A 113 -13.22 -9.78 -5.76
N TYR A 114 -11.98 -10.28 -5.68
CA TYR A 114 -11.55 -11.08 -4.54
C TYR A 114 -11.57 -10.27 -3.22
N ALA A 115 -11.04 -9.05 -3.23
CA ALA A 115 -10.91 -8.19 -2.06
C ALA A 115 -12.26 -7.70 -1.53
N VAL A 116 -13.28 -7.49 -2.36
CA VAL A 116 -14.58 -6.94 -1.90
C VAL A 116 -15.71 -7.97 -1.83
N GLU A 117 -15.68 -9.04 -2.63
CA GLU A 117 -16.78 -10.01 -2.70
C GLU A 117 -16.46 -11.37 -2.07
N SER A 118 -15.18 -11.79 -2.06
CA SER A 118 -14.82 -13.12 -1.55
C SER A 118 -14.99 -13.23 -0.03
N ASN A 119 -15.38 -14.41 0.45
CA ASN A 119 -15.37 -14.75 1.87
C ASN A 119 -14.04 -15.37 2.34
N LYS A 120 -13.04 -15.48 1.44
CA LYS A 120 -11.73 -16.08 1.73
C LYS A 120 -10.76 -15.15 2.48
N PRO A 121 -10.55 -13.88 2.09
CA PRO A 121 -9.58 -13.03 2.77
C PRO A 121 -10.14 -12.51 4.10
N GLU A 122 -9.25 -12.32 5.06
CA GLU A 122 -9.55 -11.63 6.31
C GLU A 122 -9.58 -10.11 6.06
N ARG A 123 -10.70 -9.46 6.41
CA ARG A 123 -10.83 -8.00 6.39
C ARG A 123 -10.80 -7.50 7.83
N LYS A 124 -9.69 -6.85 8.21
CA LYS A 124 -9.44 -6.40 9.58
C LYS A 124 -9.66 -4.89 9.69
N PRO A 125 -10.16 -4.37 10.83
CA PRO A 125 -10.12 -2.94 11.10
C PRO A 125 -8.68 -2.43 11.02
N PHE A 126 -8.50 -1.23 10.46
CA PHE A 126 -7.19 -0.60 10.37
C PHE A 126 -6.63 -0.26 11.75
N ASP A 127 -5.42 -0.77 12.04
CA ASP A 127 -4.59 -0.39 13.18
C ASP A 127 -3.13 -0.27 12.70
N PRO A 128 -2.44 0.87 12.90
CA PRO A 128 -1.09 1.07 12.39
C PRO A 128 -0.08 0.03 12.89
N VAL A 129 -0.20 -0.40 14.15
CA VAL A 129 0.75 -1.35 14.76
C VAL A 129 0.53 -2.75 14.22
N ASP A 130 -0.73 -3.18 14.09
CA ASP A 130 -1.12 -4.46 13.48
C ASP A 130 -0.68 -4.54 12.01
N VAL A 131 -0.91 -3.46 11.24
CA VAL A 131 -0.44 -3.32 9.85
C VAL A 131 1.08 -3.52 9.76
N LEU A 132 1.84 -2.78 10.58
CA LEU A 132 3.31 -2.84 10.56
C LEU A 132 3.87 -4.21 10.96
N ARG A 133 3.11 -4.98 11.75
CA ARG A 133 3.47 -6.34 12.20
C ARG A 133 3.01 -7.43 11.25
N THR A 134 2.22 -7.12 10.23
CA THR A 134 1.63 -8.12 9.33
C THR A 134 2.56 -8.43 8.16
N PRO A 135 3.00 -9.69 7.96
CA PRO A 135 3.73 -10.10 6.76
C PRO A 135 2.84 -10.05 5.51
N TYR A 136 3.43 -9.77 4.35
CA TYR A 136 2.75 -9.82 3.05
C TYR A 136 3.63 -10.50 1.99
N ARG A 137 3.01 -10.88 0.87
CA ARG A 137 3.66 -11.37 -0.35
C ARG A 137 3.09 -10.66 -1.56
N ILE A 138 3.96 -10.33 -2.50
CA ILE A 138 3.63 -9.55 -3.71
C ILE A 138 3.06 -10.39 -4.86
N ASP A 139 3.23 -11.71 -4.79
CA ASP A 139 2.98 -12.67 -5.87
C ASP A 139 1.72 -13.53 -5.65
N ILE A 140 0.84 -13.12 -4.72
CA ILE A 140 -0.41 -13.83 -4.38
C ILE A 140 -1.56 -12.82 -4.18
N LEU A 141 -2.80 -13.31 -4.31
CA LEU A 141 -3.98 -12.58 -3.80
C LEU A 141 -3.84 -12.40 -2.28
N GLN A 142 -4.15 -11.21 -1.77
CA GLN A 142 -3.82 -10.90 -0.38
C GLN A 142 -4.72 -11.67 0.61
N PRO A 143 -4.16 -12.43 1.55
CA PRO A 143 -4.99 -13.13 2.55
C PRO A 143 -5.57 -12.20 3.61
N ILE A 144 -5.00 -10.99 3.76
CA ILE A 144 -5.43 -9.98 4.72
C ILE A 144 -5.54 -8.63 4.01
N TYR A 145 -6.64 -7.91 4.26
CA TYR A 145 -6.80 -6.49 3.94
C TYR A 145 -7.12 -5.72 5.22
N PHE A 146 -6.68 -4.47 5.28
CA PHE A 146 -7.05 -3.55 6.35
C PHE A 146 -8.09 -2.55 5.84
N VAL A 147 -9.12 -2.35 6.66
CA VAL A 147 -10.29 -1.54 6.35
C VAL A 147 -10.27 -0.29 7.22
N ILE A 148 -10.14 0.88 6.60
CA ILE A 148 -10.34 2.16 7.27
C ILE A 148 -11.83 2.51 7.30
N ASP A 149 -12.26 3.29 8.27
CA ASP A 149 -13.64 3.79 8.32
C ASP A 149 -13.83 5.05 7.47
N SER A 150 -12.78 5.86 7.33
CA SER A 150 -12.73 7.00 6.42
C SER A 150 -11.27 7.39 6.15
N PHE A 151 -11.04 8.25 5.15
CA PHE A 151 -9.71 8.84 4.93
C PHE A 151 -9.26 9.76 6.07
N ASP A 152 -10.13 10.09 7.04
CA ASP A 152 -9.71 10.85 8.22
C ASP A 152 -8.71 10.04 9.06
N GLN A 153 -8.83 8.71 9.12
CA GLN A 153 -7.85 7.87 9.81
C GLN A 153 -6.45 7.97 9.17
N LEU A 154 -6.37 8.02 7.84
CA LEU A 154 -5.09 8.24 7.15
C LEU A 154 -4.56 9.66 7.41
N PHE A 155 -5.45 10.64 7.48
CA PHE A 155 -5.10 12.03 7.76
C PHE A 155 -4.58 12.26 9.18
N GLU A 156 -5.21 11.63 10.17
CA GLU A 156 -4.76 11.62 11.56
C GLU A 156 -3.42 10.90 11.69
N LEU A 157 -3.27 9.77 10.99
CA LEU A 157 -2.02 9.04 10.93
C LEU A 157 -0.89 9.88 10.30
N ALA A 158 -1.20 10.70 9.29
CA ALA A 158 -0.25 11.64 8.67
C ALA A 158 0.28 12.70 9.64
N GLN A 159 -0.45 12.99 10.73
CA GLN A 159 -0.07 13.94 11.77
C GLN A 159 0.57 13.26 12.99
N SER A 160 0.63 11.93 12.98
CA SER A 160 1.14 11.12 14.08
C SER A 160 2.61 10.75 13.89
N ASP A 161 3.24 10.20 14.93
CA ASP A 161 4.62 9.71 14.85
C ASP A 161 4.68 8.32 14.19
N LEU A 162 4.81 8.31 12.85
CA LEU A 162 4.94 7.06 12.06
C LEU A 162 6.13 6.21 12.50
N LEU A 163 7.25 6.82 12.88
CA LEU A 163 8.45 6.08 13.32
C LEU A 163 8.26 5.53 14.73
N GLY A 164 7.50 6.22 15.58
CA GLY A 164 7.04 5.70 16.87
C GLY A 164 6.24 4.41 16.72
N TYR A 165 5.29 4.35 15.78
CA TYR A 165 4.55 3.11 15.50
C TYR A 165 5.46 1.99 14.98
N VAL A 166 6.47 2.31 14.15
CA VAL A 166 7.48 1.34 13.70
C VAL A 166 8.25 0.75 14.88
N GLN A 167 8.65 1.57 15.85
CA GLN A 167 9.34 1.11 17.05
C GLN A 167 8.44 0.20 17.90
N GLN A 168 7.21 0.64 18.17
CA GLN A 168 6.23 -0.15 18.93
C GLN A 168 5.96 -1.50 18.27
N ALA A 169 5.75 -1.53 16.95
CA ALA A 169 5.53 -2.76 16.20
C ALA A 169 6.73 -3.72 16.29
N ARG A 170 7.96 -3.19 16.26
CA ARG A 170 9.19 -3.99 16.42
C ARG A 170 9.28 -4.62 17.80
N GLU A 171 8.97 -3.88 18.86
CA GLU A 171 8.99 -4.38 20.24
C GLU A 171 7.99 -5.52 20.47
N LEU A 172 6.83 -5.45 19.81
CA LEU A 172 5.79 -6.47 19.90
C LEU A 172 6.02 -7.71 19.01
N GLY A 173 7.01 -7.67 18.12
CA GLY A 173 7.34 -8.75 17.19
C GLY A 173 6.33 -8.92 16.05
N MET A 174 6.74 -9.63 15.00
CA MET A 174 5.91 -9.85 13.80
C MET A 174 4.79 -10.87 14.05
N HIS A 175 3.69 -10.71 13.33
CA HIS A 175 2.66 -11.74 13.22
C HIS A 175 3.13 -12.92 12.36
N GLU A 176 2.53 -14.09 12.60
CA GLU A 176 2.75 -15.26 11.74
C GLU A 176 2.15 -15.04 10.35
N PRO A 177 2.86 -15.40 9.26
CA PRO A 177 2.32 -15.32 7.91
C PRO A 177 1.07 -16.17 7.72
N LYS A 178 0.07 -15.63 7.00
CA LYS A 178 -1.16 -16.35 6.60
C LYS A 178 -1.06 -17.01 5.22
N PHE A 179 0.16 -17.09 4.68
CA PHE A 179 0.46 -17.68 3.37
C PHE A 179 1.60 -18.68 3.51
N PRO A 180 1.65 -19.72 2.65
CA PRO A 180 2.77 -20.64 2.65
C PRO A 180 4.08 -19.91 2.27
N PRO A 181 5.24 -20.42 2.69
CA PRO A 181 6.53 -19.98 2.18
C PRO A 181 6.57 -20.02 0.65
N LYS A 182 7.41 -19.20 0.03
CA LYS A 182 7.66 -19.32 -1.41
C LYS A 182 8.26 -20.71 -1.67
N GLU A 183 7.66 -21.49 -2.56
CA GLU A 183 8.25 -22.75 -3.00
C GLU A 183 9.63 -22.45 -3.59
N ALA A 184 10.65 -23.21 -3.19
CA ALA A 184 11.96 -23.08 -3.78
C ALA A 184 11.85 -23.48 -5.26
N ALA A 185 12.22 -22.56 -6.15
CA ALA A 185 12.32 -22.81 -7.58
C ALA A 185 13.44 -23.80 -7.90
#